data_AF-A0A0J7Y555-F1
#
_entry.id   AF-A0A0J7Y555-F1
#
_cell.length_a   1.000
_cell.length_b   1.000
_cell.length_c   1.000
_cell.angle_alpha   90.00
_cell.angle_beta   90.00
_cell.angle_gamma   90.00
#
_symmetry.space_group_name_H-M   'P 1'
#
loop_
_entity.id
_entity.type
_entity.pdbx_description
1 polymer ?
#
loop_
_entity_poly.entity_id
_entity_poly.type
_entity_poly.pdbx_seq_one_letter_code
_entity_poly.pdbx_strand_id
1 'polypeptide(L)' 'MGTLKLEDRTAEYQWATDVNFDGIRLEVLSSDGTTLFDISIPDDGHITVNTFGKEVAANLIEAAVEIARQPR' A
#
# COMPACT_ATOMS: atom_id res chain seq x y z
N MET A 1 10.73 2.07 -5.09
CA MET A 1 10.38 0.92 -4.25
C MET A 1 10.93 1.17 -2.85
N GLY A 2 10.19 0.80 -1.80
CA GLY A 2 10.59 0.94 -0.40
C GLY A 2 10.26 -0.32 0.39
N THR A 3 10.57 -0.31 1.68
CA THR A 3 10.34 -1.45 2.57
C THR A 3 9.55 -1.04 3.82
N LEU A 4 8.61 -1.88 4.21
CA LEU A 4 7.87 -1.82 5.48
C LEU A 4 8.47 -2.87 6.41
N LYS A 5 9.03 -2.44 7.54
CA LYS A 5 9.52 -3.34 8.58
C LYS A 5 8.47 -3.49 9.66
N LEU A 6 8.01 -4.72 9.86
CA LEU A 6 7.21 -5.13 11.01
C LEU A 6 8.10 -5.94 11.96
N GLU A 7 7.60 -6.21 13.16
CA GLU A 7 8.34 -6.97 14.18
C GLU A 7 8.73 -8.38 13.71
N ASP A 8 7.87 -9.02 12.92
CA ASP A 8 8.01 -10.42 12.50
C ASP A 8 8.42 -10.60 11.03
N ARG A 9 8.31 -9.55 10.21
CA ARG A 9 8.51 -9.63 8.76
C ARG A 9 8.90 -8.30 8.13
N THR A 10 9.45 -8.37 6.93
CA THR A 10 9.61 -7.21 6.03
C THR A 10 8.69 -7.41 4.83
N ALA A 11 7.97 -6.36 4.44
CA ALA A 11 7.21 -6.29 3.20
C ALA A 11 7.78 -5.21 2.30
N GLU A 12 7.61 -5.36 0.99
CA GLU A 12 8.01 -4.35 0.02
C GLU A 12 6.81 -3.51 -0.40
N TYR A 13 7.07 -2.28 -0.82
CA TYR A 13 6.03 -1.45 -1.44
C TYR A 13 6.58 -0.67 -2.62
N GLN A 14 5.68 -0.32 -3.54
CA GLN A 14 5.97 0.55 -4.66
C GLN A 14 4.88 1.57 -4.89
N TRP A 15 5.26 2.70 -5.47
CA TRP A 15 4.32 3.72 -5.91
C TRP A 15 3.98 3.48 -7.36
N ALA A 16 2.69 3.46 -7.68
CA ALA A 16 2.16 3.36 -9.01
C ALA A 16 1.28 4.57 -9.31
N THR A 17 1.33 5.03 -10.57
CA THR A 17 0.39 6.01 -11.12
C THR A 17 -0.57 5.26 -12.03
N ASP A 18 -1.86 5.35 -11.76
CA ASP A 18 -2.89 4.72 -12.57
C ASP A 18 -3.53 5.78 -13.46
N VAL A 19 -3.51 5.59 -14.78
CA VAL A 19 -4.02 6.55 -15.76
C VAL A 19 -5.53 6.79 -15.63
N ASN A 20 -6.26 5.90 -14.94
CA ASN A 20 -7.70 6.02 -14.70
C ASN A 20 -8.03 6.45 -13.25
N PHE A 21 -7.03 6.88 -12.48
CA PHE A 21 -7.20 7.35 -11.11
C PHE A 21 -6.54 8.71 -10.93
N ASP A 22 -7.33 9.71 -10.55
CA ASP A 22 -6.83 11.05 -10.22
C ASP A 22 -6.17 11.02 -8.83
N GLY A 23 -4.94 10.47 -8.81
CA GLY A 23 -4.13 10.33 -7.62
C GLY A 23 -3.00 9.30 -7.80
N ILE A 24 -2.56 8.74 -6.67
CA ILE A 24 -1.45 7.79 -6.59
C ILE A 24 -1.89 6.52 -5.89
N ARG A 25 -1.23 5.40 -6.23
CA ARG A 25 -1.44 4.12 -5.59
C ARG A 25 -0.15 3.66 -4.91
N LEU A 26 -0.27 3.19 -3.66
CA LEU A 26 0.79 2.50 -2.95
C LEU A 26 0.47 1.00 -3.00
N GLU A 27 1.27 0.23 -3.71
CA GLU A 27 1.12 -1.22 -3.79
C GLU A 27 2.02 -1.87 -2.77
N VAL A 28 1.47 -2.74 -1.93
CA VAL A 28 2.23 -3.54 -0.98
C VAL A 28 2.36 -4.95 -1.52
N LEU A 29 3.60 -5.45 -1.54
CA LEU A 29 3.97 -6.67 -2.25
C LEU A 29 4.32 -7.79 -1.26
N SER A 30 4.03 -9.03 -1.64
CA SER A 30 4.61 -10.22 -1.01
C SER A 30 6.04 -10.46 -1.49
N SER A 31 6.73 -11.39 -0.84
CA SER A 31 8.12 -11.76 -1.14
C SER A 31 8.33 -12.31 -2.56
N ASP A 32 7.27 -12.75 -3.23
CA ASP A 32 7.29 -13.20 -4.63
C ASP A 32 6.97 -12.09 -5.63
N GLY A 33 6.79 -10.84 -5.17
CA GLY A 33 6.44 -9.69 -5.98
C GLY A 33 4.95 -9.55 -6.30
N THR A 34 4.09 -10.43 -5.80
CA THR A 34 2.64 -10.31 -6.00
C THR A 34 2.08 -9.19 -5.13
N THR A 35 1.18 -8.36 -5.68
CA THR A 35 0.47 -7.35 -4.87
C THR A 35 -0.47 -8.01 -3.88
N LEU A 36 -0.25 -7.75 -2.59
CA LEU A 36 -1.09 -8.22 -1.49
C LEU A 36 -2.35 -7.35 -1.35
N PHE A 37 -2.13 -6.04 -1.37
CA PHE A 37 -3.17 -5.02 -1.34
C PHE A 37 -2.58 -3.71 -1.88
N ASP A 38 -3.47 -2.80 -2.24
CA ASP A 38 -3.09 -1.44 -2.60
C ASP A 38 -3.81 -0.41 -1.74
N ILE A 39 -3.17 0.74 -1.59
CA ILE A 39 -3.75 1.93 -0.97
C ILE A 39 -3.90 2.98 -2.06
N SER A 40 -5.14 3.34 -2.36
CA SER A 40 -5.45 4.41 -3.30
C SER A 40 -5.53 5.73 -2.53
N ILE A 41 -4.72 6.71 -2.94
CA ILE A 41 -4.62 8.03 -2.31
C ILE A 41 -5.04 9.04 -3.38
N PRO A 42 -6.32 9.43 -3.39
CA PRO A 42 -6.81 10.43 -4.33
C PRO A 42 -6.24 11.80 -3.98
N ASP A 43 -6.14 12.69 -4.96
CA ASP A 43 -5.69 14.07 -4.74
C ASP A 43 -6.65 14.84 -3.80
N ASP A 44 -7.95 14.52 -3.86
CA ASP A 44 -9.01 15.15 -3.09
C ASP A 44 -9.98 14.13 -2.47
N GLY A 45 -9.53 13.39 -1.45
CA GLY A 45 -10.46 12.50 -0.78
C GLY A 45 -9.91 11.64 0.33
N HIS A 46 -10.70 10.63 0.69
CA HIS A 46 -10.31 9.64 1.67
C HIS A 46 -9.40 8.58 1.02
N ILE A 47 -8.33 8.26 1.73
CA ILE A 47 -7.49 7.11 1.41
C ILE A 47 -8.34 5.83 1.52
N THR A 48 -8.28 4.98 0.52
CA THR A 48 -8.97 3.68 0.51
C THR A 48 -7.95 2.54 0.43
N VAL A 49 -8.30 1.41 1.03
CA VAL A 49 -7.50 0.18 0.99
C VAL A 49 -8.27 -0.85 0.19
N ASN A 50 -7.61 -1.41 -0.82
CA ASN A 50 -8.19 -2.44 -1.68
C ASN A 50 -7.40 -3.74 -1.51
N THR A 51 -8.09 -4.81 -1.10
CA THR A 51 -7.50 -6.13 -0.90
C THR A 51 -7.98 -7.08 -2.00
N PHE A 52 -7.09 -7.94 -2.51
CA PHE A 52 -7.39 -8.82 -3.64
C PHE A 52 -8.02 -10.15 -3.22
N GLY A 53 -8.96 -10.11 -2.27
CA GLY A 53 -9.69 -11.28 -1.79
C GLY A 53 -8.87 -12.22 -0.88
N LYS A 54 -7.72 -11.78 -0.41
CA LYS A 54 -6.88 -12.49 0.57
C LYS A 54 -6.94 -11.78 1.92
N GLU A 55 -6.79 -12.56 2.99
CA GLU A 55 -6.56 -12.00 4.32
C GLU A 55 -5.18 -11.31 4.35
N VAL A 56 -5.16 -10.10 4.89
CA VAL A 56 -3.95 -9.30 5.07
C VAL A 56 -3.85 -8.92 6.54
N ALA A 57 -2.64 -9.01 7.10
CA ALA A 57 -2.40 -8.65 8.49
C ALA A 57 -2.73 -7.16 8.73
N ALA A 58 -3.54 -6.89 9.76
CA ALA A 58 -3.99 -5.52 10.06
C ALA A 58 -2.83 -4.56 10.34
N ASN A 59 -1.80 -5.00 11.09
CA ASN A 59 -0.62 -4.19 11.36
C ASN A 59 0.18 -3.83 10.10
N LEU A 60 0.15 -4.68 9.07
CA LEU A 60 0.76 -4.36 7.77
C LEU A 60 -0.03 -3.28 7.04
N ILE A 61 -1.36 -3.35 7.09
CA ILE A 61 -2.24 -2.31 6.53
C ILE A 61 -2.00 -0.99 7.26
N GLU A 62 -1.97 -0.99 8.59
CA GLU A 62 -1.70 0.21 9.39
C GLU A 62 -0.36 0.85 9.03
N ALA A 63 0.73 0.06 9.00
CA ALA A 63 2.05 0.56 8.63
C ALA A 63 2.08 1.13 7.20
N ALA A 64 1.39 0.49 6.25
CA ALA A 64 1.29 1.01 4.88
C ALA A 64 0.46 2.31 4.81
N VAL A 65 -0.61 2.42 5.60
CA VAL A 65 -1.41 3.65 5.71
C VAL A 65 -0.59 4.79 6.31
N GLU A 66 0.28 4.51 7.28
CA GLU A 66 1.20 5.52 7.82
C GLU A 66 2.13 6.06 6.73
N ILE A 67 2.74 5.19 5.91
CA ILE A 67 3.55 5.60 4.76
C ILE A 67 2.71 6.41 3.76
N ALA A 68 1.49 5.97 3.45
CA ALA A 68 0.58 6.64 2.54
C ALA A 68 0.22 8.08 2.99
N ARG A 69 0.25 8.36 4.30
CA ARG A 69 -0.07 9.67 4.88
C ARG A 69 1.14 10.61 4.97
N GLN A 70 2.36 10.11 4.78
CA GLN A 70 3.55 10.95 4.90
C GLN A 70 3.60 11.97 3.74
N PRO A 71 3.93 13.24 4.03
CA PRO A 71 4.27 14.19 2.99
C PRO A 71 5.41 13.62 2.15
N ARG A 72 5.23 13.61 0.83
CA ARG A 72 6.25 13.16 -0.11
C ARG A 72 7.33 14.20 -0.33
#